data_AF-A0A9P8K181-F1
#
_entry.id   AF-A0A9P8K181-F1
#
_cell.length_a   1.000
_cell.length_b   1.000
_cell.length_c   1.000
_cell.angle_alpha   90.00
_cell.angle_beta   90.00
_cell.angle_gamma   90.00
#
_symmetry.space_group_name_H-M   'P 1'
#
loop_
_entity.id
_entity.type
_entity.pdbx_description
1 polymer ?
#
loop_
_entity_poly.entity_id
_entity_poly.type
_entity_poly.pdbx_seq_one_letter_code
_entity_poly.pdbx_strand_id
1 'polypeptide(L)'
;MDYWNGTTNATVILALVRKPAVVPVTHPKYGGVVILNPGGPGARGVNFMLRVGEQISSLIDAPKDDQEGKHFDLISYDPRGIGLSTPKLACFRGNSILEQVWSIRDWELGSLTASDVAFGRMWAMSKAKGESCAVTTEEADIKQYATTAYVARDILEITEKHGEWREKEGRRLSKDHHHRIREGYEAQRTSYRPGQEKLLYWGFSYGTHIGSTFAAMYPDRVERLVLDGVVDTIDNQQGAWYTDLVDTEKTMNSFYQYCADAGYPACALANLNGNTEPAHVEQRTLAVTEKLRHDPVAVVDPIPEVITSHDLRMLIFQSLYKPVRMFPTLATTIAELEKGYGSNSAQILKPYHSLSCRTTSVDPVFDIDAEIAILCTDADDQTSINRTEFASFVTKLVEVSQTIGDIWAATRMQCIHYPLRAQYRYNGPWEASTSNPILFIGNTKDPVTPSINAFKMAKRLENSSVLIQNSAGHCSLAAYSECTTQHVRRYLQTGELPPANTTCQPDEIPFALGKDAVRTAAHAQHMDIADAFSEFGLGMRVPVDQMS
;
A
#
# COMPACT_ATOMS: atom_id res chain seq x y z
N MET A 1 20.94 8.02 -13.12
CA MET A 1 20.19 8.55 -11.96
C MET A 1 19.23 9.61 -12.45
N ASP A 2 19.76 10.62 -13.16
CA ASP A 2 18.96 11.57 -13.92
C ASP A 2 18.72 11.08 -15.36
N TYR A 3 17.46 11.09 -15.81
CA TYR A 3 17.07 10.71 -17.17
C TYR A 3 16.86 11.92 -18.09
N TRP A 4 16.67 13.13 -17.55
CA TRP A 4 16.20 14.28 -18.33
C TRP A 4 17.23 15.40 -18.41
N ASN A 5 17.85 15.76 -17.29
CA ASN A 5 18.66 16.98 -17.24
C ASN A 5 20.17 16.72 -17.36
N GLY A 6 20.60 15.45 -17.36
CA GLY A 6 22.01 15.08 -17.44
C GLY A 6 22.85 15.66 -16.30
N THR A 7 22.22 15.97 -15.16
CA THR A 7 22.87 16.64 -14.02
C THR A 7 23.93 15.76 -13.35
N THR A 8 23.91 14.45 -13.60
CA THR A 8 24.86 13.50 -13.04
C THR A 8 24.98 12.24 -13.90
N ASN A 9 26.17 11.63 -13.90
CA ASN A 9 26.43 10.31 -14.47
C ASN A 9 26.24 9.16 -13.46
N ALA A 10 25.84 9.47 -12.22
CA ALA A 10 25.57 8.46 -11.21
C ALA A 10 24.47 7.50 -11.66
N THR A 11 24.55 6.25 -11.24
CA THR A 11 23.59 5.19 -11.58
C THR A 11 22.78 4.78 -10.36
N VAL A 12 21.55 4.31 -10.61
CA VAL A 12 20.72 3.65 -9.59
C VAL A 12 20.71 2.17 -9.92
N ILE A 13 20.87 1.32 -8.90
CA ILE A 13 20.71 -0.13 -9.01
C ILE A 13 19.37 -0.48 -8.37
N LEU A 14 18.44 -0.99 -9.17
CA LEU A 14 17.14 -1.43 -8.69
C LEU A 14 17.20 -2.91 -8.29
N ALA A 15 16.67 -3.22 -7.11
CA ALA A 15 16.44 -4.59 -6.69
C ALA A 15 15.11 -5.09 -7.26
N LEU A 16 15.15 -6.24 -7.93
CA LEU A 16 14.00 -6.88 -8.52
C LEU A 16 13.88 -8.31 -8.00
N VAL A 17 12.65 -8.79 -7.91
CA VAL A 17 12.33 -10.19 -7.68
C VAL A 17 11.32 -10.64 -8.72
N ARG A 18 11.47 -11.87 -9.18
CA ARG A 18 10.62 -12.46 -10.20
C ARG A 18 10.08 -13.79 -9.72
N LYS A 19 8.76 -13.96 -9.84
CA LYS A 19 8.11 -15.27 -9.85
C LYS A 19 7.90 -15.70 -11.30
N PRO A 20 8.55 -16.79 -11.75
CA PRO A 20 8.36 -17.27 -13.11
C PRO A 20 6.94 -17.77 -13.37
N ALA A 21 6.44 -17.57 -14.58
CA ALA A 21 5.24 -18.24 -15.07
C ALA A 21 5.38 -19.78 -14.97
N VAL A 22 4.26 -20.48 -14.79
CA VAL A 22 4.25 -21.95 -14.75
C VAL A 22 4.56 -22.62 -16.09
N VAL A 23 4.61 -21.83 -17.18
CA VAL A 23 5.00 -22.26 -18.53
C VAL A 23 6.23 -21.49 -19.00
N PRO A 24 7.13 -22.09 -19.80
CA PRO A 24 8.29 -21.38 -20.33
C PRO A 24 7.88 -20.25 -21.29
N VAL A 25 8.74 -19.25 -21.47
CA VAL A 25 8.53 -18.12 -22.41
C VAL A 25 8.26 -18.57 -23.85
N THR A 26 8.70 -19.78 -24.21
CA THR A 26 8.49 -20.40 -25.52
C THR A 26 7.13 -21.08 -25.68
N HIS A 27 6.29 -21.12 -24.64
CA HIS A 27 4.98 -21.78 -24.66
C HIS A 27 3.86 -20.87 -25.20
N PRO A 28 2.89 -21.37 -26.01
CA PRO A 28 1.75 -20.59 -26.53
C PRO A 28 0.91 -19.84 -25.47
N LYS A 29 0.87 -20.39 -24.25
CA LYS A 29 0.17 -19.84 -23.09
C LYS A 29 0.99 -18.85 -22.26
N TYR A 30 2.22 -18.53 -22.63
CA TYR A 30 2.97 -17.48 -21.92
C TYR A 30 2.34 -16.10 -22.20
N GLY A 31 1.91 -15.40 -21.16
CA GLY A 31 1.17 -14.13 -21.21
C GLY A 31 2.02 -12.87 -21.13
N GLY A 32 3.33 -13.00 -20.93
CA GLY A 32 4.22 -11.89 -20.65
C GLY A 32 4.46 -11.69 -19.15
N VAL A 33 4.85 -10.48 -18.76
CA VAL A 33 5.18 -10.13 -17.37
C VAL A 33 4.23 -9.08 -16.83
N VAL A 34 3.67 -9.34 -15.65
CA VAL A 34 2.91 -8.36 -14.88
C VAL A 34 3.82 -7.76 -13.82
N ILE A 35 4.03 -6.45 -13.87
CA ILE A 35 4.81 -5.70 -12.88
C ILE A 35 3.88 -5.28 -11.74
N LEU A 36 4.27 -5.58 -10.50
CA LEU A 36 3.50 -5.28 -9.30
C LEU A 36 4.16 -4.20 -8.46
N ASN A 37 3.34 -3.33 -7.84
CA ASN A 37 3.82 -2.38 -6.84
C ASN A 37 2.81 -2.23 -5.68
N PRO A 38 3.25 -2.40 -4.41
CA PRO A 38 2.36 -2.35 -3.24
C PRO A 38 1.96 -0.93 -2.80
N GLY A 39 2.59 0.12 -3.34
CA GLY A 39 2.34 1.50 -2.95
C GLY A 39 3.17 1.99 -1.77
N GLY A 40 2.53 2.66 -0.80
CA GLY A 40 3.18 3.44 0.24
C GLY A 40 3.01 4.95 0.00
N PRO A 41 4.01 5.67 -0.57
CA PRO A 41 5.31 5.20 -1.08
C PRO A 41 6.24 4.74 0.04
N GLY A 42 7.37 4.12 -0.29
CA GLY A 42 8.31 3.60 0.71
C GLY A 42 8.15 2.09 0.99
N ALA A 43 7.08 1.46 0.50
CA ALA A 43 6.93 0.01 0.63
C ALA A 43 7.91 -0.76 -0.27
N ARG A 44 8.47 -1.86 0.26
CA ARG A 44 9.47 -2.69 -0.44
C ARG A 44 8.79 -3.73 -1.34
N GLY A 45 8.81 -3.51 -2.65
CA GLY A 45 8.21 -4.41 -3.64
C GLY A 45 8.84 -5.80 -3.68
N VAL A 46 10.14 -5.94 -3.37
CA VAL A 46 10.78 -7.25 -3.25
C VAL A 46 10.16 -8.06 -2.12
N ASN A 47 9.99 -7.44 -0.96
CA ASN A 47 9.37 -8.10 0.19
C ASN A 47 7.90 -8.43 -0.08
N PHE A 48 7.19 -7.55 -0.80
CA PHE A 48 5.82 -7.77 -1.24
C PHE A 48 5.69 -9.05 -2.07
N MET A 49 6.43 -9.16 -3.16
CA MET A 49 6.36 -10.33 -4.04
C MET A 49 6.72 -11.63 -3.31
N LEU A 50 7.71 -11.61 -2.40
CA LEU A 50 8.09 -12.80 -1.64
C LEU A 50 6.96 -13.34 -0.75
N ARG A 51 5.95 -12.53 -0.44
CA ARG A 51 4.82 -12.91 0.41
C ARG A 51 3.55 -13.19 -0.38
N VAL A 52 3.17 -12.32 -1.32
CA VAL A 52 1.90 -12.42 -2.08
C VAL A 52 2.06 -13.07 -3.46
N GLY A 53 3.29 -13.31 -3.93
CA GLY A 53 3.54 -13.63 -5.34
C GLY A 53 2.87 -14.92 -5.79
N GLU A 54 2.83 -15.96 -4.95
CA GLU A 54 2.16 -17.22 -5.28
C GLU A 54 0.67 -17.02 -5.49
N GLN A 55 0.07 -16.26 -4.59
CA GLN A 55 -1.35 -16.08 -4.53
C GLN A 55 -1.83 -15.10 -5.62
N ILE A 56 -1.12 -14.00 -5.89
CA ILE A 56 -1.42 -13.13 -7.04
C ILE A 56 -1.33 -13.92 -8.34
N SER A 57 -0.33 -14.79 -8.48
CA SER A 57 -0.24 -15.68 -9.65
C SER A 57 -1.48 -16.55 -9.79
N SER A 58 -1.99 -17.12 -8.69
CA SER A 58 -3.22 -17.92 -8.70
C SER A 58 -4.49 -17.12 -9.05
N LEU A 59 -4.52 -15.82 -8.72
CA LEU A 59 -5.63 -14.94 -9.09
C LEU A 59 -5.64 -14.66 -10.59
N ILE A 60 -4.49 -14.40 -11.20
CA ILE A 60 -4.44 -13.87 -12.58
C ILE A 60 -4.14 -14.93 -13.64
N ASP A 61 -3.50 -16.03 -13.28
CA ASP A 61 -3.25 -17.14 -14.20
C ASP A 61 -4.56 -17.84 -14.58
N ALA A 62 -4.55 -18.41 -15.77
CA ALA A 62 -5.67 -19.21 -16.24
C ALA A 62 -5.83 -20.49 -15.40
N PRO A 63 -7.09 -20.91 -15.10
CA PRO A 63 -7.36 -22.22 -14.53
C PRO A 63 -6.75 -23.36 -15.34
N LYS A 64 -6.44 -24.49 -14.70
CA LYS A 64 -5.75 -25.63 -15.34
C LYS A 64 -6.52 -26.22 -16.54
N ASP A 65 -7.84 -26.12 -16.51
CA ASP A 65 -8.76 -26.62 -17.53
C ASP A 65 -8.97 -25.64 -18.69
N ASP A 66 -8.54 -24.38 -18.56
CA ASP A 66 -8.58 -23.39 -19.64
C ASP A 66 -7.53 -23.72 -20.72
N GLN A 67 -8.01 -24.02 -21.93
CA GLN A 67 -7.18 -24.41 -23.06
C GLN A 67 -6.48 -23.24 -23.75
N GLU A 68 -6.95 -22.00 -23.57
CA GLU A 68 -6.43 -20.81 -24.28
C GLU A 68 -5.79 -19.78 -23.36
N GLY A 69 -6.13 -19.84 -22.08
CA GLY A 69 -5.68 -18.91 -21.06
C GLY A 69 -4.17 -18.85 -20.89
N LYS A 70 -3.72 -17.70 -20.39
CA LYS A 70 -2.32 -17.30 -20.23
C LYS A 70 -1.82 -17.48 -18.81
N HIS A 71 -0.51 -17.62 -18.70
CA HIS A 71 0.24 -17.63 -17.44
C HIS A 71 1.33 -16.56 -17.48
N PHE A 72 1.51 -15.83 -16.39
CA PHE A 72 2.33 -14.64 -16.38
C PHE A 72 3.58 -14.81 -15.52
N ASP A 73 4.69 -14.22 -15.97
CA ASP A 73 5.73 -13.86 -15.02
C ASP A 73 5.20 -12.74 -14.13
N LEU A 74 5.57 -12.76 -12.85
CA LEU A 74 5.35 -11.61 -11.98
C LEU A 74 6.70 -11.00 -11.64
N ILE A 75 6.82 -9.68 -11.75
CA ILE A 75 7.97 -8.92 -11.26
C ILE A 75 7.49 -7.89 -10.26
N SER A 76 8.17 -7.77 -9.13
CA SER A 76 8.11 -6.56 -8.33
C SER A 76 9.54 -6.08 -8.05
N TYR A 77 9.64 -4.84 -7.63
CA TYR A 77 10.90 -4.14 -7.50
C TYR A 77 10.82 -3.18 -6.33
N ASP A 78 11.95 -2.96 -5.68
CA ASP A 78 12.06 -1.84 -4.75
C ASP A 78 12.35 -0.58 -5.59
N PRO A 79 11.50 0.46 -5.54
CA PRO A 79 11.79 1.67 -6.29
C PRO A 79 13.12 2.31 -5.84
N ARG A 80 13.64 3.22 -6.66
CA ARG A 80 14.87 3.96 -6.34
C ARG A 80 14.82 4.54 -4.92
N GLY A 81 15.89 4.33 -4.15
CA GLY A 81 15.98 4.79 -2.75
C GLY A 81 15.27 3.91 -1.71
N ILE A 82 14.51 2.89 -2.12
CA ILE A 82 13.74 2.01 -1.23
C ILE A 82 14.41 0.63 -1.12
N GLY A 83 14.31 0.01 0.06
CA GLY A 83 14.63 -1.39 0.29
C GLY A 83 16.06 -1.78 -0.06
N LEU A 84 16.18 -2.73 -0.99
CA LEU A 84 17.44 -3.27 -1.48
C LEU A 84 18.02 -2.46 -2.66
N SER A 85 17.27 -1.49 -3.19
CA SER A 85 17.76 -0.59 -4.24
C SER A 85 18.80 0.39 -3.70
N THR A 86 19.78 0.74 -4.52
CA THR A 86 20.90 1.63 -4.13
C THR A 86 21.12 2.78 -5.12
N PRO A 87 21.56 3.95 -4.63
CA PRO A 87 21.78 4.31 -3.23
C PRO A 87 20.48 4.40 -2.42
N LYS A 88 20.56 4.22 -1.09
CA LYS A 88 19.41 4.28 -0.19
C LYS A 88 19.01 5.72 0.09
N LEU A 89 17.70 5.96 0.19
CA LEU A 89 17.19 7.23 0.68
C LEU A 89 17.08 7.15 2.20
N ALA A 90 17.99 7.82 2.90
CA ALA A 90 18.03 7.83 4.36
C ALA A 90 18.35 9.23 4.90
N CYS A 91 17.63 9.64 5.94
CA CYS A 91 17.81 10.91 6.63
C CYS A 91 18.82 10.79 7.78
N PHE A 92 18.99 9.60 8.36
CA PHE A 92 19.92 9.33 9.46
C PHE A 92 21.31 8.84 8.99
N ARG A 93 21.73 9.20 7.77
CA ARG A 93 23.01 8.77 7.17
C ARG A 93 23.22 7.24 7.22
N GLY A 94 22.15 6.48 7.05
CA GLY A 94 22.16 5.02 7.12
C GLY A 94 22.27 4.42 8.52
N ASN A 95 22.19 5.22 9.59
CA ASN A 95 22.18 4.70 10.96
C ASN A 95 20.76 4.27 11.37
N SER A 96 20.48 2.97 11.18
CA SER A 96 19.17 2.37 11.48
C SER A 96 18.80 2.38 12.96
N ILE A 97 19.75 2.50 13.88
CA ILE A 97 19.45 2.62 15.32
C ILE A 97 18.93 4.02 15.63
N LEU A 98 19.56 5.07 15.08
CA LEU A 98 19.07 6.43 15.26
C LEU A 98 17.71 6.64 14.61
N GLU A 99 17.47 6.01 13.47
CA GLU A 99 16.15 6.01 12.80
C GLU A 99 15.08 5.36 13.69
N GLN A 100 15.33 4.15 14.22
CA GLN A 100 14.38 3.48 15.12
C GLN A 100 14.15 4.28 16.42
N VAL A 101 15.20 4.84 17.02
CA VAL A 101 15.06 5.71 18.20
C VAL A 101 14.23 6.94 17.87
N TRP A 102 14.36 7.50 16.67
CA TRP A 102 13.52 8.61 16.24
C TRP A 102 12.05 8.21 16.10
N SER A 103 11.77 7.06 15.47
CA SER A 103 10.41 6.54 15.32
C SER A 103 9.74 6.28 16.66
N ILE A 104 10.44 5.69 17.64
CA ILE A 104 9.91 5.50 19.00
C ILE A 104 9.57 6.86 19.64
N ARG A 105 10.47 7.85 19.51
CA ARG A 105 10.24 9.19 20.09
C ARG A 105 9.05 9.93 19.46
N ASP A 106 8.78 9.66 18.19
CA ASP A 106 7.64 10.20 17.46
C ASP A 106 6.34 9.51 17.88
N TRP A 107 6.37 8.18 17.97
CA TRP A 107 5.27 7.34 18.44
C TRP A 107 4.78 7.73 19.84
N GLU A 108 5.71 7.84 20.80
CA GLU A 108 5.44 8.20 22.20
C GLU A 108 4.86 9.60 22.37
N LEU A 109 5.05 10.48 21.38
CA LEU A 109 4.49 11.84 21.44
C LEU A 109 2.98 11.85 21.15
N GLY A 110 2.49 10.83 20.44
CA GLY A 110 1.11 10.70 20.00
C GLY A 110 0.80 11.52 18.75
N SER A 111 -0.49 11.85 18.58
CA SER A 111 -0.96 12.66 17.45
C SER A 111 -0.81 14.16 17.69
N LEU A 112 -1.05 14.95 16.63
CA LEU A 112 -0.95 16.42 16.67
C LEU A 112 -1.84 17.08 17.71
N THR A 113 -2.91 16.40 18.14
CA THR A 113 -3.86 16.91 19.13
C THR A 113 -3.78 16.18 20.48
N ALA A 114 -2.76 15.33 20.70
CA ALA A 114 -2.66 14.49 21.90
C ALA A 114 -2.52 15.29 23.21
N SER A 115 -1.80 16.42 23.19
CA SER A 115 -1.63 17.32 24.34
C SER A 115 -1.40 18.77 23.91
N ASP A 116 -1.40 19.71 24.86
CA ASP A 116 -1.08 21.12 24.65
C ASP A 116 0.38 21.35 24.18
N VAL A 117 1.27 20.39 24.44
CA VAL A 117 2.68 20.43 24.03
C VAL A 117 2.99 19.58 22.77
N ALA A 118 2.13 18.62 22.42
CA ALA A 118 2.37 17.68 21.32
C ALA A 118 2.63 18.39 19.99
N PHE A 119 1.72 19.30 19.58
CA PHE A 119 1.84 20.06 18.33
C PHE A 119 3.18 20.80 18.20
N GLY A 120 3.57 21.54 19.25
CA GLY A 120 4.80 22.33 19.23
C GLY A 120 6.06 21.47 19.15
N ARG A 121 6.06 20.30 19.83
CA ARG A 121 7.16 19.35 19.80
C ARG A 121 7.23 18.59 18.47
N MET A 122 6.10 18.12 17.94
CA MET A 122 6.04 17.47 16.61
C MET A 122 6.51 18.44 15.53
N TRP A 123 6.12 19.72 15.58
CA TRP A 123 6.61 20.74 14.65
C TRP A 123 8.14 20.85 14.69
N ALA A 124 8.73 20.91 15.89
CA ALA A 124 10.19 20.99 16.03
C ALA A 124 10.90 19.71 15.57
N MET A 125 10.31 18.54 15.84
CA MET A 125 10.81 17.24 15.38
C MET A 125 10.76 17.14 13.86
N SER A 126 9.62 17.45 13.23
CA SER A 126 9.46 17.50 11.78
C SER A 126 10.43 18.48 11.14
N LYS A 127 10.65 19.66 11.75
CA LYS A 127 11.69 20.60 11.31
C LYS A 127 13.08 19.97 11.32
N ALA A 128 13.47 19.38 12.45
CA ALA A 128 14.78 18.77 12.59
C ALA A 128 15.00 17.61 11.59
N LYS A 129 14.02 16.72 11.43
CA LYS A 129 14.10 15.60 10.48
C LYS A 129 14.07 16.08 9.03
N GLY A 130 13.13 16.94 8.66
CA GLY A 130 12.98 17.44 7.29
C GLY A 130 14.19 18.23 6.81
N GLU A 131 14.65 19.20 7.59
CA GLU A 131 15.81 20.03 7.21
C GLU A 131 17.11 19.21 7.19
N SER A 132 17.32 18.30 8.16
CA SER A 132 18.51 17.44 8.15
C SER A 132 18.49 16.43 6.99
N CYS A 133 17.31 15.90 6.66
CA CYS A 133 17.16 15.01 5.52
C CYS A 133 17.39 15.72 4.20
N ALA A 134 17.03 17.01 4.09
CA ALA A 134 17.24 17.80 2.90
C ALA A 134 18.71 18.20 2.66
N VAL A 135 19.61 18.00 3.64
CA VAL A 135 21.04 18.26 3.44
C VAL A 135 21.61 17.27 2.43
N THR A 136 22.06 17.78 1.29
CA THR A 136 22.77 17.00 0.30
C THR A 136 24.26 16.96 0.64
N THR A 137 24.81 15.76 0.78
CA THR A 137 26.25 15.55 1.08
C THR A 137 26.99 14.82 -0.03
N GLU A 138 26.24 14.32 -1.01
CA GLU A 138 26.75 13.60 -2.17
C GLU A 138 26.66 14.49 -3.40
N GLU A 139 27.56 14.28 -4.37
CA GLU A 139 27.54 14.99 -5.65
C GLU A 139 26.24 14.70 -6.44
N ALA A 140 25.65 13.52 -6.24
CA ALA A 140 24.43 13.06 -6.87
C ALA A 140 23.49 12.41 -5.83
N ASP A 141 22.72 13.25 -5.14
CA ASP A 141 21.87 12.81 -4.04
C ASP A 141 20.52 12.27 -4.54
N ILE A 142 20.27 10.98 -4.30
CA ILE A 142 19.06 10.28 -4.77
C ILE A 142 17.75 10.95 -4.36
N LYS A 143 17.74 11.71 -3.25
CA LYS A 143 16.56 12.45 -2.79
C LYS A 143 16.01 13.41 -3.84
N GLN A 144 16.87 13.97 -4.70
CA GLN A 144 16.44 14.87 -5.77
C GLN A 144 15.91 14.15 -7.02
N TYR A 145 16.05 12.82 -7.07
CA TYR A 145 15.73 11.99 -8.23
C TYR A 145 14.72 10.88 -7.89
N ALA A 146 14.03 10.96 -6.76
CA ALA A 146 13.16 9.90 -6.24
C ALA A 146 11.68 10.05 -6.63
N THR A 147 11.31 11.10 -7.39
CA THR A 147 9.91 11.36 -7.77
C THR A 147 9.27 10.22 -8.55
N THR A 148 7.95 10.17 -8.54
CA THR A 148 7.15 9.17 -9.25
C THR A 148 7.42 9.17 -10.75
N ALA A 149 7.75 10.33 -11.33
CA ALA A 149 8.12 10.43 -12.74
C ALA A 149 9.38 9.62 -13.07
N TYR A 150 10.39 9.68 -12.20
CA TYR A 150 11.60 8.88 -12.31
C TYR A 150 11.29 7.38 -12.16
N VAL A 151 10.43 7.00 -11.20
CA VAL A 151 9.98 5.61 -11.01
C VAL A 151 9.20 5.09 -12.23
N ALA A 152 8.36 5.92 -12.86
CA ALA A 152 7.68 5.55 -14.10
C ALA A 152 8.68 5.27 -15.25
N ARG A 153 9.76 6.06 -15.34
CA ARG A 153 10.83 5.79 -16.32
C ARG A 153 11.63 4.53 -15.98
N ASP A 154 11.82 4.23 -14.70
CA ASP A 154 12.43 2.98 -14.24
C ASP A 154 11.60 1.76 -14.65
N ILE A 155 10.28 1.80 -14.44
CA ILE A 155 9.37 0.73 -14.89
C ILE A 155 9.49 0.52 -16.40
N LEU A 156 9.55 1.60 -17.19
CA LEU A 156 9.75 1.50 -18.63
C LEU A 156 11.05 0.75 -18.97
N GLU A 157 12.14 1.03 -18.22
CA GLU A 157 13.41 0.32 -18.38
C GLU A 157 13.30 -1.16 -18.00
N ILE A 158 12.60 -1.48 -16.90
CA ILE A 158 12.34 -2.86 -16.48
C ILE A 158 11.57 -3.61 -17.57
N THR A 159 10.57 -2.99 -18.17
CA THR A 159 9.77 -3.56 -19.27
C THR A 159 10.63 -3.85 -20.50
N GLU A 160 11.49 -2.92 -20.91
CA GLU A 160 12.42 -3.12 -22.03
C GLU A 160 13.43 -4.24 -21.75
N LYS A 161 14.05 -4.23 -20.57
CA LYS A 161 15.04 -5.24 -20.16
C LYS A 161 14.43 -6.63 -20.02
N HIS A 162 13.17 -6.72 -19.59
CA HIS A 162 12.45 -7.97 -19.62
C HIS A 162 12.23 -8.47 -21.06
N GLY A 163 11.91 -7.58 -22.01
CA GLY A 163 11.83 -7.92 -23.44
C GLY A 163 13.14 -8.50 -23.98
N GLU A 164 14.27 -7.84 -23.72
CA GLU A 164 15.62 -8.33 -24.07
C GLU A 164 15.88 -9.72 -23.47
N TRP A 165 15.60 -9.89 -22.18
CA TRP A 165 15.78 -11.14 -21.47
C TRP A 165 14.91 -12.26 -22.05
N ARG A 166 13.63 -11.98 -22.33
CA ARG A 166 12.66 -12.93 -22.90
C ARG A 166 13.14 -13.48 -24.24
N GLU A 167 13.68 -12.63 -25.11
CA GLU A 167 14.22 -13.06 -26.40
C GLU A 167 15.43 -13.99 -26.20
N LYS A 168 16.37 -13.60 -25.33
CA LYS A 168 17.57 -14.40 -25.04
C LYS A 168 17.19 -15.76 -24.46
N GLU A 169 16.26 -15.79 -23.52
CA GLU A 169 15.79 -17.02 -22.89
C GLU A 169 15.04 -17.92 -23.88
N GLY A 170 14.18 -17.32 -24.73
CA GLY A 170 13.54 -18.04 -25.84
C GLY A 170 14.56 -18.74 -26.73
N ARG A 171 15.60 -18.02 -27.16
CA ARG A 171 16.70 -18.59 -27.97
C ARG A 171 17.47 -19.69 -27.23
N ARG A 172 17.70 -19.56 -25.92
CA ARG A 172 18.39 -20.57 -25.11
C ARG A 172 17.57 -21.85 -25.05
N LEU A 173 16.30 -21.76 -24.68
CA LEU A 173 15.38 -22.89 -24.57
C LEU A 173 15.18 -23.61 -25.92
N SER A 174 15.23 -22.89 -27.04
CA SER A 174 15.17 -23.50 -28.37
C SER A 174 16.44 -24.29 -28.75
N LYS A 175 17.60 -23.94 -28.19
CA LYS A 175 18.89 -24.59 -28.49
C LYS A 175 19.13 -25.84 -27.65
N ASP A 176 18.65 -25.86 -26.41
CA ASP A 176 18.89 -26.96 -25.47
C ASP A 176 18.11 -28.26 -25.81
N HIS A 177 17.18 -28.24 -26.78
CA HIS A 177 16.41 -29.41 -27.18
C HIS A 177 16.88 -30.02 -28.51
N HIS A 178 17.81 -30.98 -28.44
CA HIS A 178 18.21 -31.84 -29.56
C HIS A 178 17.21 -32.97 -29.90
N HIS A 179 16.05 -33.06 -29.23
CA HIS A 179 14.98 -33.99 -29.61
C HIS A 179 13.60 -33.36 -29.48
N ARG A 180 12.88 -33.36 -30.62
CA ARG A 180 11.48 -32.99 -30.84
C ARG A 180 11.19 -31.49 -30.70
N ILE A 181 11.02 -30.87 -31.87
CA ILE A 181 10.05 -29.79 -32.07
C ILE A 181 8.72 -30.33 -31.50
N ARG A 182 8.44 -30.06 -30.23
CA ARG A 182 7.07 -30.07 -29.74
C ARG A 182 6.42 -28.83 -30.35
N GLU A 183 5.32 -29.08 -31.04
CA GLU A 183 4.49 -28.15 -31.80
C GLU A 183 4.46 -26.71 -31.22
N GLY A 184 4.72 -25.69 -32.05
CA GLY A 184 4.25 -24.33 -31.79
C GLY A 184 5.25 -23.29 -31.24
N TYR A 185 6.57 -23.51 -31.24
CA TYR A 185 7.51 -22.40 -30.96
C TYR A 185 7.72 -21.51 -32.20
N GLU A 186 7.11 -20.33 -32.16
CA GLU A 186 7.36 -19.25 -33.11
C GLU A 186 8.35 -18.25 -32.50
N ALA A 187 9.54 -18.12 -33.09
CA ALA A 187 10.58 -17.19 -32.63
C ALA A 187 10.10 -15.73 -32.56
N GLN A 188 9.06 -15.38 -33.32
CA GLN A 188 8.45 -14.05 -33.28
C GLN A 188 7.75 -13.75 -31.95
N ARG A 189 7.24 -14.76 -31.21
CA ARG A 189 6.53 -14.55 -29.93
C ARG A 189 7.44 -14.11 -28.79
N THR A 190 8.71 -14.50 -28.84
CA THR A 190 9.71 -14.09 -27.84
C THR A 190 10.54 -12.90 -28.29
N SER A 191 10.39 -12.44 -29.54
CA SER A 191 11.17 -11.35 -30.12
C SER A 191 11.09 -10.08 -29.27
N TYR A 192 12.24 -9.43 -29.07
CA TYR A 192 12.33 -8.14 -28.41
C TYR A 192 12.22 -7.04 -29.47
N ARG A 193 11.41 -6.02 -29.20
CA ARG A 193 11.30 -4.84 -30.07
C ARG A 193 11.71 -3.59 -29.30
N PRO A 194 12.96 -3.11 -29.47
CA PRO A 194 13.45 -1.94 -28.77
C PRO A 194 12.52 -0.75 -28.90
N GLY A 195 12.14 -0.15 -27.77
CA GLY A 195 11.26 1.03 -27.75
C GLY A 195 9.78 0.71 -27.93
N GLN A 196 9.38 -0.56 -28.06
CA GLN A 196 7.99 -0.97 -28.32
C GLN A 196 7.39 -1.90 -27.27
N GLU A 197 8.14 -2.33 -26.24
CA GLU A 197 7.60 -3.23 -25.21
C GLU A 197 6.52 -2.55 -24.38
N LYS A 198 5.35 -3.15 -24.19
CA LYS A 198 4.26 -2.52 -23.44
C LYS A 198 4.16 -3.07 -22.02
N LEU A 199 3.69 -2.22 -21.10
CA LEU A 199 3.59 -2.50 -19.68
C LEU A 199 2.28 -3.23 -19.36
N LEU A 200 2.38 -4.43 -18.76
CA LEU A 200 1.31 -4.98 -17.94
C LEU A 200 1.65 -4.69 -16.47
N TYR A 201 0.73 -4.08 -15.74
CA TYR A 201 1.00 -3.58 -14.39
C TYR A 201 -0.21 -3.70 -13.48
N TRP A 202 0.04 -4.03 -12.22
CA TRP A 202 -0.95 -3.94 -11.15
C TRP A 202 -0.36 -3.16 -9.97
N GLY A 203 -0.86 -1.94 -9.78
CA GLY A 203 -0.45 -1.06 -8.70
C GLY A 203 -1.53 -0.92 -7.66
N PHE A 204 -1.12 -0.96 -6.39
CA PHE A 204 -1.99 -0.77 -5.23
C PHE A 204 -1.67 0.54 -4.54
N SER A 205 -2.67 1.25 -4.03
CA SER A 205 -2.46 2.46 -3.23
C SER A 205 -1.61 3.49 -3.98
N TYR A 206 -0.50 4.00 -3.42
CA TYR A 206 0.45 4.85 -4.15
C TYR A 206 0.98 4.25 -5.47
N GLY A 207 0.97 2.92 -5.61
CA GLY A 207 1.24 2.23 -6.87
C GLY A 207 0.29 2.65 -7.99
N THR A 208 -0.93 3.12 -7.68
CA THR A 208 -1.84 3.72 -8.67
C THR A 208 -1.37 5.10 -9.12
N HIS A 209 -0.70 5.88 -8.27
CA HIS A 209 -0.08 7.14 -8.65
C HIS A 209 1.08 6.90 -9.62
N ILE A 210 1.91 5.87 -9.35
CA ILE A 210 2.94 5.40 -10.27
C ILE A 210 2.33 4.97 -11.61
N GLY A 211 1.28 4.14 -11.60
CA GLY A 211 0.62 3.66 -12.82
C GLY A 211 -0.03 4.78 -13.63
N SER A 212 -0.70 5.74 -12.97
CA SER A 212 -1.30 6.91 -13.62
C SER A 212 -0.24 7.82 -14.24
N THR A 213 0.88 8.02 -13.54
CA THR A 213 2.02 8.80 -14.06
C THR A 213 2.64 8.11 -15.27
N PHE A 214 2.82 6.79 -15.22
CA PHE A 214 3.30 6.02 -16.37
C PHE A 214 2.36 6.16 -17.57
N ALA A 215 1.05 6.01 -17.35
CA ALA A 215 0.06 6.12 -18.41
C ALA A 215 0.04 7.51 -19.07
N ALA A 216 0.19 8.56 -18.28
CA ALA A 216 0.23 9.94 -18.78
C ALA A 216 1.55 10.26 -19.52
N MET A 217 2.69 9.77 -19.03
CA MET A 217 4.01 10.01 -19.63
C MET A 217 4.30 9.12 -20.85
N TYR A 218 3.79 7.90 -20.86
CA TYR A 218 4.07 6.87 -21.87
C TYR A 218 2.78 6.19 -22.37
N PRO A 219 1.80 6.94 -22.89
CA PRO A 219 0.50 6.40 -23.26
C PRO A 219 0.57 5.25 -24.27
N ASP A 220 1.52 5.30 -25.21
CA ASP A 220 1.73 4.26 -26.21
C ASP A 220 2.36 2.97 -25.67
N ARG A 221 2.82 3.00 -24.41
CA ARG A 221 3.52 1.90 -23.74
C ARG A 221 2.63 1.18 -22.74
N VAL A 222 1.32 1.44 -22.75
CA VAL A 222 0.32 0.81 -21.90
C VAL A 222 -0.24 -0.44 -22.60
N GLU A 223 -0.01 -1.64 -22.02
CA GLU A 223 -0.69 -2.86 -22.44
C GLU A 223 -1.95 -3.09 -21.61
N ARG A 224 -1.80 -3.27 -20.30
CA ARG A 224 -2.89 -3.49 -19.34
C ARG A 224 -2.49 -2.99 -17.96
N LEU A 225 -3.24 -2.04 -17.41
CA LEU A 225 -2.95 -1.47 -16.10
C LEU A 225 -4.17 -1.70 -15.20
N VAL A 226 -3.94 -2.35 -14.06
CA VAL A 226 -4.91 -2.47 -12.97
C VAL A 226 -4.46 -1.53 -11.85
N LEU A 227 -5.30 -0.56 -11.53
CA LEU A 227 -5.01 0.45 -10.51
C LEU A 227 -6.04 0.31 -9.39
N ASP A 228 -5.62 -0.28 -8.26
CA ASP A 228 -6.48 -0.69 -7.16
C ASP A 228 -6.21 0.13 -5.88
N GLY A 229 -7.25 0.73 -5.28
CA GLY A 229 -7.09 1.71 -4.20
C GLY A 229 -6.49 3.01 -4.75
N VAL A 230 -7.31 3.75 -5.51
CA VAL A 230 -6.82 4.80 -6.41
C VAL A 230 -6.50 6.11 -5.69
N VAL A 231 -5.26 6.55 -5.80
CA VAL A 231 -4.81 7.91 -5.44
C VAL A 231 -5.28 8.94 -6.46
N ASP A 232 -5.84 10.06 -5.98
CA ASP A 232 -6.12 11.24 -6.81
C ASP A 232 -4.82 11.99 -7.11
N THR A 233 -4.36 11.91 -8.37
CA THR A 233 -3.11 12.57 -8.82
C THR A 233 -3.09 14.08 -8.55
N ILE A 234 -4.25 14.75 -8.57
CA ILE A 234 -4.33 16.20 -8.35
C ILE A 234 -4.22 16.53 -6.86
N ASP A 235 -4.92 15.78 -6.00
CA ASP A 235 -4.82 15.97 -4.54
C ASP A 235 -3.40 15.64 -4.05
N ASN A 236 -2.79 14.58 -4.61
CA ASN A 236 -1.39 14.22 -4.32
C ASN A 236 -0.42 15.32 -4.76
N GLN A 237 -0.59 15.87 -5.97
CA GLN A 237 0.24 16.98 -6.46
C GLN A 237 0.11 18.22 -5.57
N GLN A 238 -1.07 18.52 -5.02
CA GLN A 238 -1.27 19.66 -4.12
C GLN A 238 -0.63 19.47 -2.74
N GLY A 239 -0.34 18.22 -2.34
CA GLY A 239 0.20 17.89 -1.01
C GLY A 239 -0.77 18.23 0.13
N ALA A 240 -2.07 18.28 -0.17
CA ALA A 240 -3.10 18.54 0.82
C ALA A 240 -3.71 17.24 1.37
N TRP A 241 -3.87 16.22 0.52
CA TRP A 241 -4.43 14.90 0.86
C TRP A 241 -5.76 15.00 1.63
N TYR A 242 -6.55 16.03 1.32
CA TYR A 242 -7.78 16.32 2.05
C TYR A 242 -8.86 15.30 1.72
N THR A 243 -8.86 14.83 0.47
CA THR A 243 -9.92 13.97 -0.01
C THR A 243 -9.70 12.51 0.34
N ASP A 244 -8.50 12.13 0.78
CA ASP A 244 -8.13 10.75 1.11
C ASP A 244 -8.99 10.16 2.25
N LEU A 245 -9.50 10.98 3.17
CA LEU A 245 -10.17 10.51 4.38
C LEU A 245 -11.71 10.56 4.34
N VAL A 246 -12.31 10.95 3.21
CA VAL A 246 -13.78 11.18 3.14
C VAL A 246 -14.61 9.90 3.35
N ASP A 247 -14.01 8.72 3.18
CA ASP A 247 -14.64 7.43 3.39
C ASP A 247 -14.18 6.74 4.69
N THR A 248 -13.22 7.31 5.45
CA THR A 248 -12.68 6.69 6.68
C THR A 248 -13.76 6.38 7.70
N GLU A 249 -14.64 7.34 7.98
CA GLU A 249 -15.71 7.14 8.96
C GLU A 249 -16.74 6.11 8.48
N LYS A 250 -16.86 5.85 7.16
CA LYS A 250 -17.69 4.74 6.65
C LYS A 250 -17.07 3.38 7.02
N THR A 251 -15.75 3.28 6.99
CA THR A 251 -15.02 2.08 7.43
C THR A 251 -15.15 1.90 8.95
N MET A 252 -15.00 2.98 9.73
CA MET A 252 -15.16 2.93 11.19
C MET A 252 -16.59 2.52 11.58
N ASN A 253 -17.61 3.09 10.94
CA ASN A 253 -18.99 2.69 11.15
C ASN A 253 -19.24 1.21 10.78
N SER A 254 -18.48 0.67 9.83
CA SER A 254 -18.56 -0.76 9.51
C SER A 254 -18.03 -1.63 10.65
N PHE A 255 -17.02 -1.19 11.42
CA PHE A 255 -16.57 -1.91 12.62
C PHE A 255 -17.70 -2.03 13.65
N TYR A 256 -18.36 -0.91 13.96
CA TYR A 256 -19.48 -0.90 14.91
C TYR A 256 -20.62 -1.80 14.46
N GLN A 257 -20.99 -1.72 13.18
CA GLN A 257 -22.06 -2.53 12.61
C GLN A 257 -21.72 -4.02 12.63
N TYR A 258 -20.57 -4.42 12.07
CA TYR A 258 -20.20 -5.84 11.99
C TYR A 258 -20.00 -6.46 13.38
N CYS A 259 -19.44 -5.72 14.34
CA CYS A 259 -19.32 -6.21 15.72
C CYS A 259 -20.69 -6.43 16.38
N ALA A 260 -21.62 -5.47 16.21
CA ALA A 260 -22.96 -5.55 16.76
C ALA A 260 -23.75 -6.72 16.16
N ASP A 261 -23.69 -6.88 14.83
CA ASP A 261 -24.35 -7.96 14.09
C ASP A 261 -23.81 -9.34 14.48
N ALA A 262 -22.49 -9.45 14.71
CA ALA A 262 -21.86 -10.70 15.12
C ALA A 262 -22.27 -11.15 16.53
N GLY A 263 -22.51 -10.20 17.44
CA GLY A 263 -22.90 -10.49 18.82
C GLY A 263 -21.82 -11.21 19.65
N TYR A 264 -22.14 -11.52 20.90
CA TYR A 264 -21.23 -12.28 21.78
C TYR A 264 -21.39 -13.80 21.53
N PRO A 265 -20.29 -14.59 21.51
CA PRO A 265 -18.90 -14.24 21.82
C PRO A 265 -18.05 -13.82 20.62
N ALA A 266 -18.60 -13.73 19.41
CA ALA A 266 -17.83 -13.42 18.21
C ALA A 266 -17.20 -12.02 18.26
N CYS A 267 -17.92 -11.03 18.78
CA CYS A 267 -17.37 -9.72 19.13
C CYS A 267 -17.32 -9.53 20.65
N ALA A 268 -16.12 -9.25 21.19
CA ALA A 268 -15.92 -9.01 22.62
C ALA A 268 -16.56 -7.70 23.14
N LEU A 269 -16.94 -6.80 22.24
CA LEU A 269 -17.64 -5.55 22.56
C LEU A 269 -19.17 -5.69 22.51
N ALA A 270 -19.69 -6.85 22.13
CA ALA A 270 -21.13 -7.10 22.13
C ALA A 270 -21.68 -7.34 23.55
N ASN A 271 -22.98 -7.14 23.70
CA ASN A 271 -23.73 -7.46 24.90
C ASN A 271 -23.67 -8.97 25.18
N LEU A 272 -23.38 -9.35 26.43
CA LEU A 272 -23.40 -10.76 26.85
C LEU A 272 -24.79 -11.38 26.72
N ASN A 273 -25.84 -10.58 26.91
CA ASN A 273 -27.23 -11.00 26.82
C ASN A 273 -28.01 -10.04 25.92
N GLY A 274 -28.76 -10.59 24.95
CA GLY A 274 -29.62 -9.82 24.06
C GLY A 274 -28.90 -9.21 22.86
N ASN A 275 -29.64 -8.38 22.11
CA ASN A 275 -29.12 -7.73 20.90
C ASN A 275 -28.11 -6.63 21.27
N THR A 276 -27.12 -6.44 20.40
CA THR A 276 -26.16 -5.33 20.50
C THR A 276 -26.51 -4.30 19.43
N GLU A 277 -26.65 -3.04 19.82
CA GLU A 277 -26.79 -1.93 18.87
C GLU A 277 -25.41 -1.41 18.47
N PRO A 278 -25.16 -1.03 17.21
CA PRO A 278 -23.87 -0.46 16.77
C PRO A 278 -23.40 0.72 17.64
N ALA A 279 -24.34 1.58 18.05
CA ALA A 279 -24.06 2.72 18.94
C ALA A 279 -23.48 2.31 20.30
N HIS A 280 -23.78 1.11 20.79
CA HIS A 280 -23.19 0.59 22.02
C HIS A 280 -21.69 0.27 21.83
N VAL A 281 -21.34 -0.34 20.70
CA VAL A 281 -19.94 -0.64 20.34
C VAL A 281 -19.15 0.65 20.13
N GLU A 282 -19.75 1.63 19.46
CA GLU A 282 -19.18 2.96 19.28
C GLU A 282 -18.88 3.64 20.61
N GLN A 283 -19.86 3.71 21.51
CA GLN A 283 -19.70 4.33 22.83
C GLN A 283 -18.58 3.69 23.64
N ARG A 284 -18.48 2.35 23.66
CA ARG A 284 -17.39 1.65 24.36
C ARG A 284 -16.04 1.96 23.73
N THR A 285 -15.95 1.98 22.41
CA THR A 285 -14.71 2.28 21.67
C THR A 285 -14.21 3.70 21.99
N LEU A 286 -15.11 4.68 21.92
CA LEU A 286 -14.80 6.08 22.23
C LEU A 286 -14.44 6.27 23.71
N ALA A 287 -15.17 5.61 24.63
CA ALA A 287 -14.90 5.70 26.06
C ALA A 287 -13.52 5.16 26.43
N VAL A 288 -13.10 4.01 25.87
CA VAL A 288 -11.75 3.46 26.10
C VAL A 288 -10.69 4.37 25.50
N THR A 289 -10.90 4.87 24.27
CA THR A 289 -9.95 5.76 23.59
C THR A 289 -9.72 7.05 24.39
N GLU A 290 -10.79 7.65 24.93
CA GLU A 290 -10.70 8.86 25.76
C GLU A 290 -10.13 8.56 27.15
N LYS A 291 -10.49 7.42 27.77
CA LYS A 291 -9.89 7.01 29.05
C LYS A 291 -8.36 6.91 28.95
N LEU A 292 -7.86 6.22 27.93
CA LEU A 292 -6.42 6.04 27.70
C LEU A 292 -5.65 7.35 27.46
N ARG A 293 -6.36 8.45 27.16
CA ARG A 293 -5.75 9.77 26.99
C ARG A 293 -5.27 10.35 28.31
N HIS A 294 -5.98 10.06 29.40
CA HIS A 294 -5.70 10.58 30.75
C HIS A 294 -5.15 9.49 31.69
N ASP A 295 -5.50 8.23 31.45
CA ASP A 295 -5.17 7.07 32.28
C ASP A 295 -4.69 5.91 31.39
N PRO A 296 -3.45 5.96 30.88
CA PRO A 296 -2.89 4.88 30.06
C PRO A 296 -2.69 3.60 30.88
N VAL A 297 -2.76 2.44 30.22
CA VAL A 297 -2.68 1.15 30.90
C VAL A 297 -1.22 0.77 31.13
N ALA A 298 -0.84 0.59 32.39
CA ALA A 298 0.47 0.05 32.76
C ALA A 298 0.49 -1.49 32.68
N VAL A 299 1.45 -2.04 31.96
CA VAL A 299 1.71 -3.47 31.82
C VAL A 299 2.95 -3.82 32.64
N VAL A 300 2.80 -4.75 33.59
CA VAL A 300 3.86 -5.10 34.55
C VAL A 300 4.61 -6.38 34.17
N ASP A 301 3.92 -7.34 33.54
CA ASP A 301 4.45 -8.65 33.15
C ASP A 301 4.08 -8.94 31.67
N PRO A 302 4.97 -9.55 30.87
CA PRO A 302 6.31 -10.07 31.20
C PRO A 302 7.44 -9.01 31.23
N ILE A 303 7.17 -7.79 30.74
CA ILE A 303 8.11 -6.66 30.77
C ILE A 303 7.32 -5.37 31.06
N PRO A 304 7.94 -4.35 31.71
CA PRO A 304 7.32 -3.04 31.88
C PRO A 304 6.98 -2.41 30.53
N GLU A 305 5.72 -2.05 30.33
CA GLU A 305 5.21 -1.41 29.12
C GLU A 305 4.01 -0.51 29.45
N VAL A 306 3.68 0.44 28.57
CA VAL A 306 2.51 1.32 28.70
C VAL A 306 1.72 1.31 27.40
N ILE A 307 0.39 1.24 27.51
CA ILE A 307 -0.53 1.34 26.37
C ILE A 307 -1.29 2.67 26.45
N THR A 308 -1.11 3.51 25.43
CA THR A 308 -1.62 4.87 25.33
C THR A 308 -2.87 4.97 24.46
N SER A 309 -3.51 6.14 24.46
CA SER A 309 -4.58 6.44 23.49
C SER A 309 -4.08 6.41 22.05
N HIS A 310 -2.86 6.87 21.80
CA HIS A 310 -2.28 6.87 20.45
C HIS A 310 -2.12 5.45 19.92
N ASP A 311 -1.68 4.52 20.77
CA ASP A 311 -1.55 3.10 20.42
C ASP A 311 -2.85 2.48 19.95
N LEU A 312 -3.92 2.71 20.72
CA LEU A 312 -5.25 2.22 20.34
C LEU A 312 -5.72 2.88 19.03
N ARG A 313 -5.51 4.18 18.86
CA ARG A 313 -5.92 4.89 17.64
C ARG A 313 -5.16 4.42 16.41
N MET A 314 -3.87 4.12 16.55
CA MET A 314 -3.06 3.55 15.48
C MET A 314 -3.47 2.09 15.16
N LEU A 315 -3.83 1.30 16.18
CA LEU A 315 -4.43 -0.03 15.96
C LEU A 315 -5.80 0.05 15.28
N ILE A 316 -6.63 1.03 15.65
CA ILE A 316 -7.90 1.31 14.95
C ILE A 316 -7.60 1.60 13.49
N PHE A 317 -6.65 2.51 13.20
CA PHE A 317 -6.29 2.87 11.84
C PHE A 317 -5.85 1.67 11.00
N GLN A 318 -4.95 0.82 11.52
CA GLN A 318 -4.59 -0.44 10.87
C GLN A 318 -5.80 -1.36 10.63
N SER A 319 -6.70 -1.42 11.60
CA SER A 319 -7.89 -2.26 11.49
C SER A 319 -8.82 -1.77 10.39
N LEU A 320 -8.91 -0.46 10.17
CA LEU A 320 -9.66 0.13 9.07
C LEU A 320 -9.08 -0.25 7.70
N TYR A 321 -7.76 -0.38 7.58
CA TYR A 321 -7.16 -0.87 6.34
C TYR A 321 -7.61 -2.30 6.02
N LYS A 322 -7.80 -3.16 7.03
CA LYS A 322 -8.00 -4.63 6.84
C LYS A 322 -9.11 -5.19 7.73
N PRO A 323 -10.38 -4.77 7.51
CA PRO A 323 -11.49 -5.09 8.40
C PRO A 323 -11.69 -6.58 8.68
N VAL A 324 -11.67 -7.41 7.63
CA VAL A 324 -11.96 -8.85 7.73
C VAL A 324 -11.02 -9.53 8.73
N ARG A 325 -9.74 -9.14 8.72
CA ARG A 325 -8.73 -9.75 9.57
C ARG A 325 -8.62 -9.12 10.94
N MET A 326 -8.73 -7.80 11.01
CA MET A 326 -8.31 -7.02 12.19
C MET A 326 -9.46 -6.62 13.12
N PHE A 327 -10.71 -6.54 12.65
CA PHE A 327 -11.83 -6.17 13.51
C PHE A 327 -12.03 -7.12 14.71
N PRO A 328 -11.89 -8.45 14.59
CA PRO A 328 -11.93 -9.35 15.76
C PRO A 328 -10.84 -9.03 16.79
N THR A 329 -9.61 -8.79 16.34
CA THR A 329 -8.48 -8.41 17.20
C THR A 329 -8.71 -7.06 17.87
N LEU A 330 -9.22 -6.07 17.13
CA LEU A 330 -9.56 -4.75 17.65
C LEU A 330 -10.62 -4.83 18.74
N ALA A 331 -11.72 -5.57 18.49
CA ALA A 331 -12.79 -5.74 19.47
C ALA A 331 -12.29 -6.38 20.77
N THR A 332 -11.49 -7.44 20.67
CA THR A 332 -10.86 -8.08 21.83
C THR A 332 -9.94 -7.11 22.56
N THR A 333 -9.08 -6.38 21.83
CA THR A 333 -8.15 -5.42 22.41
C THR A 333 -8.87 -4.31 23.19
N ILE A 334 -9.92 -3.71 22.62
CA ILE A 334 -10.70 -2.68 23.30
C ILE A 334 -11.35 -3.25 24.57
N ALA A 335 -11.90 -4.47 24.52
CA ALA A 335 -12.53 -5.12 25.67
C ALA A 335 -11.53 -5.48 26.80
N GLU A 336 -10.28 -5.79 26.44
CA GLU A 336 -9.18 -6.01 27.39
C GLU A 336 -8.75 -4.69 28.05
N LEU A 337 -8.53 -3.65 27.25
CA LEU A 337 -8.13 -2.32 27.73
C LEU A 337 -9.21 -1.66 28.61
N GLU A 338 -10.49 -1.90 28.32
CA GLU A 338 -11.60 -1.47 29.18
C GLU A 338 -11.45 -2.00 30.62
N LYS A 339 -10.91 -3.22 30.77
CA LYS A 339 -10.65 -3.88 32.07
C LYS A 339 -9.28 -3.53 32.65
N GLY A 340 -8.46 -2.73 31.96
CA GLY A 340 -7.08 -2.43 32.34
C GLY A 340 -6.08 -3.54 32.01
N TYR A 341 -6.43 -4.46 31.11
CA TYR A 341 -5.52 -5.53 30.67
C TYR A 341 -4.83 -5.11 29.37
N GLY A 342 -3.50 -4.88 29.43
CA GLY A 342 -2.72 -4.41 28.29
C GLY A 342 -1.69 -5.40 27.75
N SER A 343 -1.51 -6.59 28.36
CA SER A 343 -0.41 -7.52 27.99
C SER A 343 -0.47 -7.99 26.53
N ASN A 344 -1.67 -8.19 25.98
CA ASN A 344 -1.83 -8.55 24.56
C ASN A 344 -1.52 -7.36 23.64
N SER A 345 -2.02 -6.16 23.98
CA SER A 345 -1.68 -4.92 23.26
C SER A 345 -0.17 -4.67 23.25
N ALA A 346 0.52 -4.89 24.38
CA ALA A 346 1.97 -4.77 24.48
C ALA A 346 2.71 -5.72 23.52
N GLN A 347 2.20 -6.94 23.31
CA GLN A 347 2.79 -7.87 22.34
C GLN A 347 2.58 -7.42 20.90
N ILE A 348 1.37 -6.95 20.58
CA ILE A 348 1.01 -6.43 19.25
C ILE A 348 1.87 -5.21 18.89
N LEU A 349 2.07 -4.31 19.86
CA LEU A 349 2.72 -3.00 19.66
C LEU A 349 4.23 -3.01 19.92
N LYS A 350 4.78 -4.14 20.38
CA LYS A 350 6.21 -4.32 20.60
C LYS A 350 7.10 -3.80 19.46
N PRO A 351 6.78 -3.99 18.16
CA PRO A 351 7.60 -3.44 17.08
C PRO A 351 7.73 -1.91 17.06
N TYR A 352 6.84 -1.16 17.72
CA TYR A 352 6.85 0.32 17.78
C TYR A 352 7.45 0.86 19.07
N HIS A 353 7.42 0.07 20.15
CA HIS A 353 7.91 0.47 21.46
C HIS A 353 9.33 -0.04 21.74
N SER A 354 9.88 -0.90 20.87
CA SER A 354 11.18 -1.54 21.09
C SER A 354 12.15 -1.42 19.92
N LEU A 355 13.44 -1.43 20.24
CA LEU A 355 14.52 -1.48 19.27
C LEU A 355 14.79 -2.93 18.84
N SER A 356 14.92 -3.15 17.53
CA SER A 356 15.43 -4.41 16.99
C SER A 356 16.93 -4.29 16.67
N CYS A 357 17.76 -5.07 17.38
CA CYS A 357 19.21 -5.13 17.15
C CYS A 357 19.61 -6.17 16.08
N ARG A 358 18.70 -7.03 15.62
CA ARG A 358 19.01 -8.06 14.62
C ARG A 358 18.85 -7.47 13.22
N THR A 359 19.83 -7.72 12.36
CA THR A 359 19.73 -7.50 10.91
C THR A 359 18.74 -8.45 10.22
N THR A 360 18.20 -9.46 10.93
CA THR A 360 17.40 -10.55 10.35
C THR A 360 16.07 -10.85 11.03
N SER A 361 15.72 -10.26 12.19
CA SER A 361 14.35 -10.39 12.70
C SER A 361 13.56 -9.20 12.22
N VAL A 362 12.83 -9.42 11.12
CA VAL A 362 11.90 -8.48 10.49
C VAL A 362 12.65 -7.40 9.69
N ASP A 363 13.02 -7.71 8.45
CA ASP A 363 13.38 -6.68 7.47
C ASP A 363 12.23 -5.64 7.43
N PRO A 364 12.50 -4.33 7.59
CA PRO A 364 11.45 -3.33 7.45
C PRO A 364 10.74 -3.57 6.13
N VAL A 365 9.42 -3.62 6.13
CA VAL A 365 8.63 -3.77 4.88
C VAL A 365 8.41 -2.42 4.20
N PHE A 366 8.89 -1.36 4.86
CA PHE A 366 8.59 0.03 4.58
C PHE A 366 9.76 0.91 5.01
N ASP A 367 10.15 1.88 4.18
CA ASP A 367 11.22 2.84 4.43
C ASP A 367 10.62 4.26 4.61
N ILE A 368 10.44 4.69 5.86
CA ILE A 368 9.75 5.94 6.23
C ILE A 368 10.48 7.17 5.67
N ASP A 369 11.81 7.17 5.70
CA ASP A 369 12.60 8.28 5.15
C ASP A 369 12.37 8.44 3.64
N ALA A 370 12.20 7.31 2.92
CA ALA A 370 11.89 7.32 1.50
C ALA A 370 10.47 7.80 1.23
N GLU A 371 9.48 7.35 2.01
CA GLU A 371 8.10 7.82 1.93
C GLU A 371 8.02 9.34 1.95
N ILE A 372 8.61 9.96 2.98
CA ILE A 372 8.56 11.41 3.17
C ILE A 372 9.23 12.12 2.00
N ALA A 373 10.43 11.70 1.62
CA ALA A 373 11.14 12.36 0.53
C ALA A 373 10.40 12.25 -0.81
N ILE A 374 9.77 11.11 -1.09
CA ILE A 374 8.97 10.90 -2.30
C ILE A 374 7.72 11.78 -2.26
N LEU A 375 6.90 11.68 -1.21
CA LEU A 375 5.67 12.48 -1.09
C LEU A 375 5.94 13.98 -1.18
N CYS A 376 6.96 14.47 -0.47
CA CYS A 376 7.26 15.90 -0.44
C CYS A 376 7.91 16.40 -1.73
N THR A 377 8.56 15.54 -2.51
CA THR A 377 9.14 15.94 -3.81
C THR A 377 8.16 15.74 -4.98
N ASP A 378 7.15 14.87 -4.82
CA ASP A 378 6.03 14.72 -5.75
C ASP A 378 4.92 15.77 -5.55
N ALA A 379 4.85 16.41 -4.38
CA ALA A 379 3.89 17.47 -4.09
C ALA A 379 4.44 18.90 -4.30
N ASP A 380 3.57 19.86 -4.58
CA ASP A 380 3.85 21.30 -4.64
C ASP A 380 4.55 21.79 -3.37
N ASP A 381 5.35 22.84 -3.50
CA ASP A 381 6.15 23.38 -2.40
C ASP A 381 5.26 23.83 -1.22
N GLN A 382 5.39 23.14 -0.08
CA GLN A 382 4.63 23.43 1.14
C GLN A 382 5.43 24.29 2.16
N THR A 383 6.67 24.68 1.87
CA THR A 383 7.58 25.28 2.88
C THR A 383 7.21 26.69 3.32
N SER A 384 6.34 27.37 2.56
CA SER A 384 5.80 28.68 2.93
C SER A 384 4.69 28.60 3.99
N ILE A 385 4.15 27.41 4.27
CA ILE A 385 3.03 27.25 5.21
C ILE A 385 3.53 27.49 6.63
N ASN A 386 2.87 28.41 7.33
CA ASN A 386 3.20 28.70 8.72
C ASN A 386 2.40 27.84 9.71
N ARG A 387 2.76 27.92 11.00
CA ARG A 387 2.13 27.15 12.09
C ARG A 387 0.62 27.36 12.20
N THR A 388 0.14 28.58 12.01
CA THR A 388 -1.28 28.93 12.16
C THR A 388 -2.11 28.38 11.01
N GLU A 389 -1.59 28.50 9.78
CA GLU A 389 -2.20 27.90 8.58
C GLU A 389 -2.26 26.38 8.71
N PHE A 390 -1.16 25.75 9.14
CA PHE A 390 -1.12 24.31 9.34
C PHE A 390 -2.07 23.85 10.47
N ALA A 391 -2.14 24.56 11.59
CA ALA A 391 -3.10 24.25 12.65
C ALA A 391 -4.56 24.33 12.14
N SER A 392 -4.87 25.31 11.29
CA SER A 392 -6.18 25.42 10.66
C SER A 392 -6.47 24.25 9.69
N PHE A 393 -5.45 23.75 9.00
CA PHE A 393 -5.54 22.54 8.18
C PHE A 393 -5.83 21.30 9.05
N VAL A 394 -5.14 21.13 10.17
CA VAL A 394 -5.38 20.02 11.11
C VAL A 394 -6.83 20.01 11.59
N THR A 395 -7.37 21.17 12.01
CA THR A 395 -8.77 21.28 12.44
C THR A 395 -9.74 20.82 11.34
N LYS A 396 -9.54 21.27 10.10
CA LYS A 396 -10.39 20.86 8.97
C LYS A 396 -10.29 19.36 8.68
N LEU A 397 -9.10 18.76 8.79
CA LEU A 397 -8.92 17.34 8.53
C LEU A 397 -9.54 16.46 9.62
N VAL A 398 -9.53 16.93 10.88
CA VAL A 398 -10.25 16.30 11.99
C VAL A 398 -11.78 16.40 11.80
N GLU A 399 -12.29 17.46 11.17
CA GLU A 399 -13.70 17.55 10.80
C GLU A 399 -14.09 16.52 9.71
N VAL A 400 -13.16 16.17 8.81
CA VAL A 400 -13.37 15.12 7.80
C VAL A 400 -13.33 13.73 8.44
N SER A 401 -12.33 13.46 9.26
CA SER A 401 -12.21 12.20 10.02
C SER A 401 -11.80 12.48 11.46
N GLN A 402 -12.73 12.28 12.37
CA GLN A 402 -12.47 12.36 13.81
C GLN A 402 -11.59 11.18 14.26
N THR A 403 -11.66 10.05 13.56
CA THR A 403 -10.92 8.84 13.91
C THR A 403 -9.42 9.01 13.70
N ILE A 404 -8.97 9.55 12.55
CA ILE A 404 -7.54 9.61 12.19
C ILE A 404 -7.06 10.93 11.57
N GLY A 405 -7.90 11.96 11.45
CA GLY A 405 -7.55 13.18 10.70
C GLY A 405 -6.29 13.89 11.21
N ASP A 406 -6.07 13.92 12.53
CA ASP A 406 -4.86 14.49 13.13
C ASP A 406 -3.62 13.59 13.02
N ILE A 407 -3.80 12.27 12.89
CA ILE A 407 -2.71 11.32 12.60
C ILE A 407 -2.27 11.53 11.15
N TRP A 408 -3.21 11.56 10.21
CA TRP A 408 -2.92 11.74 8.78
C TRP A 408 -2.31 13.11 8.47
N ALA A 409 -2.73 14.16 9.17
CA ALA A 409 -2.19 15.50 8.99
C ALA A 409 -0.67 15.61 9.29
N ALA A 410 -0.10 14.66 10.05
CA ALA A 410 1.33 14.63 10.34
C ALA A 410 2.18 14.48 9.07
N THR A 411 1.69 13.79 8.04
CA THR A 411 2.36 13.65 6.73
C THR A 411 2.66 15.02 6.12
N ARG A 412 1.67 15.92 6.10
CA ARG A 412 1.85 17.27 5.55
C ARG A 412 2.81 18.12 6.40
N MET A 413 2.83 17.94 7.73
CA MET A 413 3.78 18.64 8.60
C MET A 413 5.23 18.37 8.20
N GLN A 414 5.55 17.12 7.84
CA GLN A 414 6.90 16.76 7.44
C GLN A 414 7.31 17.45 6.13
N CYS A 415 6.39 17.58 5.17
CA CYS A 415 6.65 18.28 3.90
C CYS A 415 6.81 19.79 4.02
N ILE A 416 6.14 20.44 4.98
CA ILE A 416 6.37 21.87 5.29
C ILE A 416 7.83 22.13 5.67
N HIS A 417 8.50 21.12 6.25
CA HIS A 417 9.88 21.21 6.70
C HIS A 417 10.89 20.55 5.76
N TYR A 418 10.47 20.16 4.56
CA TYR A 418 11.32 19.49 3.59
C TYR A 418 11.65 20.44 2.42
N PRO A 419 12.76 21.20 2.46
CA PRO A 419 13.09 22.20 1.45
C PRO A 419 13.70 21.63 0.17
N LEU A 420 14.13 20.37 0.17
CA LEU A 420 14.72 19.75 -1.01
C LEU A 420 13.67 19.57 -2.12
N ARG A 421 14.05 19.94 -3.35
CA ARG A 421 13.20 19.84 -4.54
C ARG A 421 13.79 18.85 -5.54
N ALA A 422 12.90 18.20 -6.29
CA ALA A 422 13.28 17.27 -7.33
C ALA A 422 13.92 17.96 -8.53
N GLN A 423 14.84 17.27 -9.20
CA GLN A 423 15.37 17.69 -10.49
C GLN A 423 14.33 17.61 -11.61
N TYR A 424 13.42 16.64 -11.50
CA TYR A 424 12.30 16.49 -12.41
C TYR A 424 11.08 15.94 -11.66
N ARG A 425 9.92 16.50 -12.00
CA ARG A 425 8.61 16.05 -11.54
C ARG A 425 7.61 16.22 -12.68
N TYR A 426 6.72 15.26 -12.81
CA TYR A 426 5.62 15.34 -13.76
C TYR A 426 4.46 16.14 -13.16
N ASN A 427 4.06 17.23 -13.81
CA ASN A 427 2.99 18.13 -13.35
C ASN A 427 1.74 18.05 -14.25
N GLY A 428 1.61 16.97 -15.04
CA GLY A 428 0.60 16.82 -16.07
C GLY A 428 1.07 17.26 -17.47
N PRO A 429 0.15 17.29 -18.46
CA PRO A 429 -1.29 17.02 -18.32
C PRO A 429 -1.60 15.60 -17.83
N TRP A 430 -2.59 15.42 -16.98
CA TRP A 430 -2.93 14.10 -16.42
C TRP A 430 -3.91 13.33 -17.33
N GLU A 431 -4.48 14.03 -18.30
CA GLU A 431 -5.34 13.48 -19.34
C GLU A 431 -4.51 12.85 -20.46
N ALA A 432 -4.83 11.60 -20.80
CA ALA A 432 -4.14 10.87 -21.87
C ALA A 432 -5.04 9.83 -22.53
N SER A 433 -4.87 9.65 -23.85
CA SER A 433 -5.39 8.50 -24.59
C SER A 433 -4.30 7.44 -24.66
N THR A 434 -4.45 6.37 -23.89
CA THR A 434 -3.49 5.27 -23.84
C THR A 434 -3.70 4.28 -24.98
N SER A 435 -2.66 3.52 -25.32
CA SER A 435 -2.71 2.44 -26.32
C SER A 435 -3.80 1.41 -26.05
N ASN A 436 -4.09 1.17 -24.78
CA ASN A 436 -5.15 0.27 -24.31
C ASN A 436 -5.84 0.89 -23.09
N PRO A 437 -7.15 0.66 -22.90
CA PRO A 437 -7.89 1.10 -21.72
C PRO A 437 -7.35 0.56 -20.38
N ILE A 438 -7.59 1.28 -19.29
CA ILE A 438 -7.12 0.95 -17.93
C ILE A 438 -8.29 0.47 -17.06
N LEU A 439 -8.02 -0.48 -16.16
CA LEU A 439 -8.96 -0.92 -15.14
C LEU A 439 -8.66 -0.22 -13.80
N PHE A 440 -9.61 0.57 -13.32
CA PHE A 440 -9.56 1.17 -11.98
C PHE A 440 -10.44 0.39 -11.01
N ILE A 441 -9.98 0.19 -9.78
CA ILE A 441 -10.72 -0.50 -8.73
C ILE A 441 -10.81 0.38 -7.48
N GLY A 442 -12.01 0.52 -6.93
CA GLY A 442 -12.23 1.25 -5.69
C GLY A 442 -13.21 0.54 -4.76
N ASN A 443 -12.95 0.60 -3.46
CA ASN A 443 -13.86 0.05 -2.45
C ASN A 443 -14.86 1.10 -1.98
N THR A 444 -16.11 0.71 -1.70
CA THR A 444 -17.16 1.63 -1.26
C THR A 444 -16.86 2.32 0.08
N LYS A 445 -15.96 1.76 0.90
CA LYS A 445 -15.55 2.28 2.20
C LYS A 445 -14.04 2.08 2.42
N ASP A 446 -13.23 2.57 1.47
CA ASP A 446 -11.77 2.61 1.59
C ASP A 446 -11.35 3.76 2.53
N PRO A 447 -10.57 3.51 3.59
CA PRO A 447 -10.27 4.54 4.57
C PRO A 447 -9.24 5.58 4.13
N VAL A 448 -8.52 5.37 3.04
CA VAL A 448 -7.42 6.27 2.60
C VAL A 448 -7.40 6.56 1.09
N THR A 449 -8.07 5.73 0.28
CA THR A 449 -8.24 5.97 -1.16
C THR A 449 -9.71 5.79 -1.55
N PRO A 450 -10.57 6.77 -1.23
CA PRO A 450 -12.03 6.66 -1.39
C PRO A 450 -12.41 6.35 -2.83
N SER A 451 -13.48 5.57 -3.03
CA SER A 451 -13.93 5.11 -4.35
C SER A 451 -14.12 6.23 -5.38
N ILE A 452 -14.43 7.45 -4.93
CA ILE A 452 -14.57 8.62 -5.81
C ILE A 452 -13.29 8.90 -6.62
N ASN A 453 -12.12 8.58 -6.07
CA ASN A 453 -10.84 8.78 -6.74
C ASN A 453 -10.70 7.89 -7.98
N ALA A 454 -11.21 6.64 -7.93
CA ALA A 454 -11.23 5.75 -9.09
C ALA A 454 -12.02 6.37 -10.25
N PHE A 455 -13.19 6.98 -9.97
CA PHE A 455 -13.98 7.68 -10.98
C PHE A 455 -13.32 8.96 -11.50
N LYS A 456 -12.66 9.74 -10.62
CA LYS A 456 -11.93 10.96 -11.03
C LYS A 456 -10.78 10.62 -11.97
N MET A 457 -10.03 9.56 -11.68
CA MET A 457 -8.88 9.15 -12.48
C MET A 457 -9.29 8.45 -13.78
N ALA A 458 -10.32 7.61 -13.76
CA ALA A 458 -10.86 6.99 -14.98
C ALA A 458 -11.38 8.02 -16.00
N LYS A 459 -11.86 9.19 -15.55
CA LYS A 459 -12.25 10.29 -16.45
C LYS A 459 -11.07 10.96 -17.18
N ARG A 460 -9.84 10.80 -16.67
CA ARG A 460 -8.63 11.40 -17.25
C ARG A 460 -7.94 10.48 -18.25
N LEU A 461 -8.05 9.16 -18.06
CA LEU A 461 -7.43 8.17 -18.94
C LEU A 461 -8.52 7.55 -19.83
N GLU A 462 -8.56 7.97 -21.10
CA GLU A 462 -9.67 7.70 -22.02
C GLU A 462 -10.01 6.20 -22.13
N ASN A 463 -11.29 5.90 -22.36
CA ASN A 463 -11.84 4.56 -22.55
C ASN A 463 -11.67 3.58 -21.38
N SER A 464 -11.16 4.04 -20.23
CA SER A 464 -10.98 3.23 -19.02
C SER A 464 -12.30 2.94 -18.30
N SER A 465 -12.33 1.86 -17.51
CA SER A 465 -13.48 1.47 -16.69
C SER A 465 -13.17 1.45 -15.20
N VAL A 466 -14.21 1.63 -14.39
CA VAL A 466 -14.17 1.50 -12.94
C VAL A 466 -14.93 0.26 -12.52
N LEU A 467 -14.29 -0.56 -11.69
CA LEU A 467 -14.89 -1.65 -10.92
C LEU A 467 -15.03 -1.20 -9.47
N ILE A 468 -16.22 -1.37 -8.89
CA ILE A 468 -16.43 -1.10 -7.47
C ILE A 468 -16.51 -2.41 -6.70
N GLN A 469 -15.77 -2.53 -5.59
CA GLN A 469 -16.00 -3.58 -4.61
C GLN A 469 -16.78 -3.02 -3.43
N ASN A 470 -17.89 -3.65 -3.07
CA ASN A 470 -18.74 -3.23 -1.97
C ASN A 470 -18.22 -3.70 -0.60
N SER A 471 -16.99 -3.33 -0.27
CA SER A 471 -16.34 -3.70 0.98
C SER A 471 -15.78 -2.49 1.73
N ALA A 472 -15.57 -2.68 3.02
CA ALA A 472 -14.70 -1.82 3.81
C ALA A 472 -13.25 -2.31 3.71
N GLY A 473 -12.31 -1.36 3.78
CA GLY A 473 -10.88 -1.65 3.76
C GLY A 473 -10.16 -1.09 2.55
N HIS A 474 -8.84 -1.06 2.63
CA HIS A 474 -7.98 -0.40 1.66
C HIS A 474 -7.56 -1.32 0.52
N CYS A 475 -7.82 -0.90 -0.73
CA CYS A 475 -7.69 -1.73 -1.94
C CYS A 475 -8.63 -2.95 -1.93
N SER A 476 -8.88 -3.55 -3.10
CA SER A 476 -9.78 -4.69 -3.23
C SER A 476 -9.33 -5.94 -2.46
N LEU A 477 -8.02 -6.03 -2.17
CA LEU A 477 -7.45 -7.14 -1.40
C LEU A 477 -7.82 -7.13 0.10
N ALA A 478 -8.44 -6.06 0.60
CA ALA A 478 -8.87 -5.99 2.01
C ALA A 478 -10.03 -6.93 2.36
N ALA A 479 -10.77 -7.43 1.36
CA ALA A 479 -11.81 -8.43 1.53
C ALA A 479 -11.93 -9.27 0.25
N TYR A 480 -12.03 -10.59 0.36
CA TYR A 480 -12.14 -11.42 -0.84
C TYR A 480 -13.40 -11.10 -1.64
N SER A 481 -13.26 -11.06 -2.95
CA SER A 481 -14.38 -11.15 -3.88
C SER A 481 -13.96 -11.97 -5.11
N GLU A 482 -14.59 -13.11 -5.30
CA GLU A 482 -14.48 -13.93 -6.50
C GLU A 482 -14.92 -13.12 -7.73
N CYS A 483 -15.97 -12.32 -7.60
CA CYS A 483 -16.43 -11.40 -8.65
C CYS A 483 -15.32 -10.43 -9.07
N THR A 484 -14.66 -9.75 -8.12
CA THR A 484 -13.56 -8.83 -8.42
C THR A 484 -12.40 -9.57 -9.06
N THR A 485 -12.02 -10.72 -8.49
CA THR A 485 -10.94 -11.57 -8.99
C THR A 485 -11.18 -11.99 -10.43
N GLN A 486 -12.41 -12.39 -10.78
CA GLN A 486 -12.77 -12.78 -12.15
C GLN A 486 -12.63 -11.63 -13.13
N HIS A 487 -13.02 -10.41 -12.75
CA HIS A 487 -12.84 -9.23 -13.60
C HIS A 487 -11.38 -8.86 -13.79
N VAL A 488 -10.57 -8.89 -12.72
CA VAL A 488 -9.12 -8.64 -12.80
C VAL A 488 -8.45 -9.69 -13.69
N ARG A 489 -8.72 -10.97 -13.46
CA ARG A 489 -8.21 -12.07 -14.28
C ARG A 489 -8.59 -11.87 -15.74
N ARG A 490 -9.89 -11.65 -16.03
CA ARG A 490 -10.38 -11.48 -17.40
C ARG A 490 -9.71 -10.30 -18.10
N TYR A 491 -9.59 -9.16 -17.42
CA TYR A 491 -8.90 -8.00 -17.96
C TYR A 491 -7.43 -8.29 -18.27
N LEU A 492 -6.67 -8.90 -17.36
CA LEU A 492 -5.27 -9.25 -17.60
C LEU A 492 -5.08 -10.30 -18.71
N GLN A 493 -6.02 -11.25 -18.84
CA GLN A 493 -6.01 -12.31 -19.84
C GLN A 493 -6.34 -11.79 -21.24
N THR A 494 -7.37 -10.95 -21.38
CA THR A 494 -7.95 -10.60 -22.70
C THR A 494 -7.93 -9.10 -23.00
N GLY A 495 -7.84 -8.24 -21.99
CA GLY A 495 -8.04 -6.79 -22.10
C GLY A 495 -9.50 -6.36 -21.96
N GLU A 496 -10.42 -7.30 -21.72
CA GLU A 496 -11.84 -6.98 -21.56
C GLU A 496 -12.10 -6.32 -20.20
N LEU A 497 -12.66 -5.12 -20.25
CA LEU A 497 -13.06 -4.35 -19.08
C LEU A 497 -14.42 -4.80 -18.53
N PRO A 498 -14.68 -4.62 -17.22
CA PRO A 498 -16.01 -4.82 -16.66
C PRO A 498 -17.03 -3.89 -17.33
N PRO A 499 -18.31 -4.31 -17.41
CA PRO A 499 -19.41 -3.43 -17.79
C PRO A 499 -19.44 -2.14 -16.94
N ALA A 500 -20.03 -1.08 -17.51
CA ALA A 500 -20.22 0.16 -16.77
C ALA A 500 -21.05 -0.08 -15.50
N ASN A 501 -20.66 0.54 -14.39
CA ASN A 501 -21.30 0.44 -13.08
C ASN A 501 -21.26 -0.97 -12.45
N THR A 502 -20.33 -1.85 -12.85
CA THR A 502 -20.14 -3.12 -12.18
C THR A 502 -19.74 -2.91 -10.72
N THR A 503 -20.50 -3.56 -9.82
CA THR A 503 -20.21 -3.63 -8.39
C THR A 503 -20.13 -5.09 -7.95
N CYS A 504 -19.01 -5.50 -7.39
CA CYS A 504 -18.79 -6.81 -6.83
C CYS A 504 -19.05 -6.82 -5.32
N GLN A 505 -19.70 -7.87 -4.81
CA GLN A 505 -19.88 -8.07 -3.37
C GLN A 505 -18.69 -8.84 -2.81
N PRO A 506 -18.29 -8.60 -1.56
CA PRO A 506 -17.30 -9.42 -0.90
C PRO A 506 -17.90 -10.77 -0.51
N ASP A 507 -17.10 -11.83 -0.65
CA ASP A 507 -17.42 -13.18 -0.18
C ASP A 507 -17.02 -13.39 1.29
N GLU A 508 -16.33 -12.42 1.87
CA GLU A 508 -15.88 -12.41 3.26
C GLU A 508 -16.37 -11.17 3.99
N ILE A 509 -16.80 -11.36 5.23
CA ILE A 509 -17.14 -10.26 6.14
C ILE A 509 -16.41 -10.45 7.47
N PRO A 510 -16.12 -9.36 8.21
CA PRO A 510 -15.52 -9.45 9.53
C PRO A 510 -16.36 -10.32 10.49
N PHE A 511 -15.70 -10.97 11.45
CA PHE A 511 -16.31 -11.85 12.47
C PHE A 511 -17.00 -13.14 11.98
N ALA A 512 -17.17 -13.36 10.67
CA ALA A 512 -17.80 -14.57 10.14
C ALA A 512 -16.87 -15.81 10.08
N LEU A 513 -15.57 -15.63 10.29
CA LEU A 513 -14.58 -16.72 10.23
C LEU A 513 -14.47 -17.43 11.59
N GLY A 514 -15.31 -18.43 11.81
CA GLY A 514 -15.13 -19.39 12.90
C GLY A 514 -13.89 -20.27 12.70
N LYS A 515 -13.33 -20.83 13.80
CA LYS A 515 -12.22 -21.81 13.76
C LYS A 515 -12.58 -23.08 12.95
N ASP A 516 -13.88 -23.36 12.77
CA ASP A 516 -14.42 -24.60 12.16
C ASP A 516 -15.19 -24.41 10.84
N ALA A 517 -15.19 -23.21 10.23
CA ALA A 517 -15.89 -23.00 8.96
C ALA A 517 -15.25 -23.86 7.84
N VAL A 518 -16.06 -24.54 7.01
CA VAL A 518 -15.56 -25.28 5.84
C VAL A 518 -15.07 -24.26 4.81
N ARG A 519 -13.75 -24.05 4.79
CA ARG A 519 -13.07 -23.10 3.91
C ARG A 519 -12.87 -23.72 2.54
N THR A 520 -13.21 -23.01 1.47
CA THR A 520 -12.80 -23.41 0.13
C THR A 520 -11.28 -23.19 -0.04
N ALA A 521 -10.65 -23.92 -0.96
CA ALA A 521 -9.22 -23.70 -1.25
C ALA A 521 -8.93 -22.27 -1.73
N ALA A 522 -9.86 -21.67 -2.48
CA ALA A 522 -9.79 -20.28 -2.93
C ALA A 522 -9.84 -19.29 -1.75
N HIS A 523 -10.67 -19.56 -0.74
CA HIS A 523 -10.75 -18.76 0.48
C HIS A 523 -9.45 -18.84 1.31
N ALA A 524 -8.84 -20.02 1.44
CA ALA A 524 -7.55 -20.15 2.12
C ALA A 524 -6.41 -19.41 1.39
N GLN A 525 -6.39 -19.48 0.05
CA GLN A 525 -5.41 -18.76 -0.77
C GLN A 525 -5.59 -17.25 -0.71
N HIS A 526 -6.84 -16.75 -0.63
CA HIS A 526 -7.08 -15.32 -0.47
C HIS A 526 -6.70 -14.80 0.92
N MET A 527 -6.90 -15.57 1.99
CA MET A 527 -6.40 -15.16 3.29
C MET A 527 -4.88 -15.00 3.30
N ASP A 528 -4.13 -15.86 2.61
CA ASP A 528 -2.69 -15.65 2.47
C ASP A 528 -2.36 -14.36 1.71
N ILE A 529 -3.20 -13.92 0.74
CA ILE A 529 -3.08 -12.60 0.08
C ILE A 529 -3.36 -11.48 1.06
N ALA A 530 -4.46 -11.57 1.80
CA ALA A 530 -4.84 -10.57 2.79
C ALA A 530 -3.79 -10.46 3.91
N ASP A 531 -3.21 -11.57 4.36
CA ASP A 531 -2.16 -11.66 5.37
C ASP A 531 -0.81 -11.15 4.83
N ALA A 532 -0.46 -11.44 3.59
CA ALA A 532 0.75 -10.92 2.98
C ALA A 532 0.62 -9.43 2.61
N PHE A 533 -0.55 -9.00 2.10
CA PHE A 533 -0.92 -7.58 1.98
C PHE A 533 -1.02 -6.93 3.36
N SER A 534 -1.23 -7.69 4.45
CA SER A 534 -1.38 -7.20 5.83
C SER A 534 -0.21 -6.40 6.36
N GLU A 535 0.97 -6.64 5.81
CA GLU A 535 2.19 -5.95 6.20
C GLU A 535 2.53 -4.74 5.32
N PHE A 536 1.73 -4.43 4.30
CA PHE A 536 1.90 -3.26 3.43
C PHE A 536 0.82 -2.21 3.74
N GLY A 537 1.25 -0.97 4.02
CA GLY A 537 0.44 0.11 4.59
C GLY A 537 1.23 0.85 5.67
N LEU A 538 0.81 2.07 6.04
CA LEU A 538 1.52 2.98 6.94
C LEU A 538 2.04 2.29 8.21
N GLY A 539 3.34 1.96 8.18
CA GLY A 539 4.22 1.88 9.32
C GLY A 539 4.11 0.71 10.28
N MET A 540 3.13 -0.21 10.17
CA MET A 540 2.94 -1.19 11.25
C MET A 540 2.65 -2.66 10.83
N ARG A 541 3.53 -3.61 11.23
CA ARG A 541 3.27 -5.06 11.38
C ARG A 541 2.45 -5.42 12.63
N VAL A 542 1.54 -6.37 12.49
CA VAL A 542 1.06 -7.22 13.60
C VAL A 542 1.57 -8.64 13.31
N PRO A 543 2.30 -9.32 14.24
CA PRO A 543 2.76 -10.68 14.00
C PRO A 543 1.56 -11.65 13.84
N VAL A 544 1.43 -12.26 12.67
CA VAL A 544 0.37 -13.24 12.36
C VAL A 544 0.58 -14.57 13.12
N ASP A 545 1.82 -14.89 13.47
CA ASP A 545 2.22 -16.21 14.02
C ASP A 545 1.97 -16.41 15.53
N GLN A 546 1.28 -15.47 16.21
CA GLN A 546 0.93 -15.64 17.63
C GLN A 546 -0.59 -15.62 17.91
N MET A 547 -1.43 -15.62 16.87
CA MET A 547 -2.89 -15.66 17.01
C MET A 547 -3.49 -17.08 16.97
N SER A 548 -2.88 -18.03 17.70
CA SER A 548 -3.41 -19.40 17.86
C SER A 548 -4.39 -19.51 19.03
#